data_AF-A0A538NLE5-F1
#
_entry.id   AF-A0A538NLE5-F1
#
_cell.length_a   1.000
_cell.length_b   1.000
_cell.length_c   1.000
_cell.angle_alpha   90.00
_cell.angle_beta   90.00
_cell.angle_gamma   90.00
#
_symmetry.space_group_name_H-M   'P 1'
#
loop_
_entity.id
_entity.type
_entity.pdbx_description
1 polymer ?
#
loop_
_entity_poly.entity_id
_entity_poly.type
_entity_poly.pdbx_seq_one_letter_code
_entity_poly.pdbx_strand_id
1 'polypeptide(L)'
;MSQEKNNPAGNPAIKPFVISRAFDVPRERMWKAWTERDELMQWFGPKGFKMTTAKLDFRPGGTFHYCLRSPDRKEMWGKFVYREIAAPERIVLVNSFSDEAGGITRHPMSPTWPREMLSTFTLAQQGGKTTVNIEWIPLNPTDEERKTFDGAHDGMKQGWTGTMDQLAEYLAKETEGH
;
A
#
# COMPACT_ATOMS: atom_id res chain seq x y z
N MET A 1 8.09 -32.53 10.88
CA MET A 1 7.60 -32.23 9.52
C MET A 1 7.13 -30.79 9.50
N SER A 2 8.01 -29.87 9.09
CA SER A 2 7.60 -28.53 8.63
C SER A 2 8.54 -28.21 7.48
N GLN A 3 8.00 -28.20 6.26
CA GLN A 3 8.75 -28.02 5.03
C GLN A 3 9.28 -26.59 4.94
N GLU A 4 10.59 -26.46 5.01
CA GLU A 4 11.34 -25.31 4.55
C GLU A 4 11.24 -25.28 3.01
N LYS A 5 10.35 -24.45 2.48
CA LYS A 5 10.22 -24.28 1.02
C LYS A 5 11.32 -23.33 0.54
N ASN A 6 12.36 -23.97 -0.01
CA ASN A 6 13.22 -23.54 -1.12
C ASN A 6 12.97 -22.11 -1.66
N ASN A 7 13.94 -21.23 -1.47
CA ASN A 7 14.04 -19.96 -2.18
C ASN A 7 15.12 -20.10 -3.29
N PRO A 8 14.78 -20.10 -4.58
CA PRO A 8 15.78 -20.16 -5.64
C PRO A 8 16.29 -18.75 -5.99
N ALA A 9 17.57 -18.68 -6.33
CA ALA A 9 18.34 -17.55 -6.88
C ALA A 9 18.90 -16.52 -5.87
N GLY A 10 20.23 -16.50 -5.78
CA GLY A 10 21.05 -15.60 -4.96
C GLY A 10 21.03 -14.15 -5.45
N ASN A 11 20.01 -13.42 -5.02
CA ASN A 11 20.05 -11.97 -4.84
C ASN A 11 20.37 -11.73 -3.34
N PRO A 12 21.25 -10.80 -2.93
CA PRO A 12 21.37 -10.47 -1.52
C PRO A 12 19.98 -10.14 -1.00
N ALA A 13 19.46 -10.92 -0.04
CA ALA A 13 18.09 -10.78 0.42
C ALA A 13 17.83 -9.32 0.80
N ILE A 14 16.95 -8.66 0.05
CA ILE A 14 16.54 -7.29 0.36
C ILE A 14 15.75 -7.38 1.65
N LYS A 15 16.11 -6.57 2.64
CA LYS A 15 15.39 -6.56 3.92
C LYS A 15 14.01 -5.96 3.66
N PRO A 16 12.91 -6.71 3.85
CA PRO A 16 11.59 -6.14 3.64
C PRO A 16 11.31 -5.06 4.69
N PHE A 17 10.60 -4.02 4.28
CA PHE A 17 9.91 -3.14 5.22
C PHE A 17 8.60 -3.82 5.63
N VAL A 18 8.33 -3.92 6.93
CA VAL A 18 7.11 -4.54 7.47
C VAL A 18 6.48 -3.62 8.51
N ILE A 19 5.17 -3.45 8.43
CA ILE A 19 4.36 -2.77 9.45
C ILE A 19 3.03 -3.49 9.62
N SER A 20 2.55 -3.59 10.87
CA SER A 20 1.29 -4.23 11.19
C SER A 20 0.51 -3.42 12.22
N ARG A 21 -0.82 -3.40 12.10
CA ARG A 21 -1.72 -2.77 13.09
C ARG A 21 -3.06 -3.51 13.14
N ALA A 22 -3.61 -3.64 14.35
CA ALA A 22 -4.94 -4.20 14.59
C ALA A 22 -6.01 -3.10 14.63
N PHE A 23 -7.19 -3.44 14.10
CA PHE A 23 -8.37 -2.57 14.06
C PHE A 23 -9.59 -3.33 14.59
N ASP A 24 -10.45 -2.65 15.34
CA ASP A 24 -11.66 -3.20 15.95
C ASP A 24 -12.83 -3.33 14.94
N VAL A 25 -12.56 -3.96 13.79
CA VAL A 25 -13.56 -4.24 12.75
C VAL A 25 -13.43 -5.67 12.22
N PRO A 26 -14.53 -6.29 11.73
CA PRO A 26 -14.48 -7.57 11.03
C PRO A 26 -13.63 -7.51 9.75
N ARG A 27 -13.06 -8.65 9.34
CA ARG A 27 -12.19 -8.74 8.16
C ARG A 27 -12.88 -8.32 6.88
N GLU A 28 -14.16 -8.65 6.72
CA GLU A 28 -14.96 -8.25 5.56
C GLU A 28 -15.08 -6.73 5.43
N ARG A 29 -15.28 -6.02 6.56
CA ARG A 29 -15.31 -4.55 6.55
C ARG A 29 -13.95 -4.00 6.15
N MET A 30 -12.88 -4.53 6.75
CA MET A 30 -11.52 -4.13 6.38
C MET A 30 -11.25 -4.40 4.89
N TRP A 31 -11.66 -5.56 4.37
CA TRP A 31 -11.49 -5.91 2.97
C TRP A 31 -12.15 -4.89 2.03
N LYS A 32 -13.39 -4.49 2.30
CA LYS A 32 -14.07 -3.45 1.51
C LYS A 32 -13.34 -2.11 1.53
N ALA A 33 -12.84 -1.69 2.70
CA ALA A 33 -12.05 -0.46 2.82
C ALA A 33 -10.81 -0.41 1.91
N TRP A 34 -10.24 -1.56 1.61
CA TRP A 34 -9.05 -1.69 0.74
C TRP A 34 -9.37 -2.00 -0.73
N THR A 35 -10.60 -2.38 -1.06
CA THR A 35 -10.95 -2.94 -2.37
C THR A 35 -12.06 -2.19 -3.09
N GLU A 36 -12.77 -1.31 -2.41
CA GLU A 36 -13.77 -0.44 -2.99
C GLU A 36 -13.18 0.95 -3.28
N ARG A 37 -13.37 1.43 -4.51
CA ARG A 37 -12.86 2.73 -4.97
C ARG A 37 -13.32 3.86 -4.07
N ASP A 38 -14.62 3.92 -3.82
CA ASP A 38 -15.23 5.06 -3.14
C ASP A 38 -14.81 5.12 -1.67
N GLU A 39 -14.53 3.97 -1.06
CA GLU A 39 -13.93 3.85 0.27
C GLU A 39 -12.49 4.32 0.30
N LEU A 40 -11.64 3.82 -0.61
CA LEU A 40 -10.25 4.28 -0.74
C LEU A 40 -10.19 5.80 -0.88
N MET A 41 -11.13 6.41 -1.61
CA MET A 41 -11.22 7.87 -1.78
C MET A 41 -11.45 8.65 -0.48
N GLN A 42 -12.00 8.02 0.57
CA GLN A 42 -12.25 8.68 1.85
C GLN A 42 -11.02 8.75 2.75
N TRP A 43 -10.16 7.72 2.72
CA TRP A 43 -9.12 7.55 3.75
C TRP A 43 -7.71 7.35 3.20
N PHE A 44 -7.55 6.81 1.99
CA PHE A 44 -6.25 6.38 1.50
C PHE A 44 -5.35 7.58 1.13
N GLY A 45 -4.15 7.59 1.71
CA GLY A 45 -3.12 8.58 1.46
C GLY A 45 -2.59 9.23 2.75
N PRO A 46 -1.52 10.03 2.64
CA PRO A 46 -0.96 10.74 3.79
C PRO A 46 -1.95 11.75 4.36
N LYS A 47 -1.86 12.00 5.67
CA LYS A 47 -2.70 13.01 6.34
C LYS A 47 -2.61 14.37 5.64
N GLY A 48 -3.77 14.98 5.38
CA GLY A 48 -3.90 16.27 4.70
C GLY A 48 -3.94 16.18 3.16
N PHE A 49 -3.62 15.03 2.56
CA PHE A 49 -3.83 14.81 1.14
C PHE A 49 -5.28 14.37 0.89
N LYS A 50 -5.82 14.74 -0.26
CA LYS A 50 -7.15 14.31 -0.71
C LYS A 50 -7.02 13.59 -2.04
N MET A 51 -7.66 12.42 -2.15
CA MET A 51 -7.78 11.75 -3.44
C MET A 51 -8.80 12.46 -4.32
N THR A 52 -8.35 13.02 -5.44
CA THR A 52 -9.20 13.79 -6.37
C THR A 52 -9.71 12.95 -7.52
N THR A 53 -8.93 11.95 -7.93
CA THR A 53 -9.24 11.05 -9.04
C THR A 53 -8.84 9.64 -8.64
N ALA A 54 -9.67 8.66 -9.01
CA ALA A 54 -9.45 7.25 -8.76
C ALA A 54 -10.11 6.44 -9.87
N LYS A 55 -9.36 5.57 -10.53
CA LYS A 55 -9.83 4.56 -11.50
C LYS A 55 -9.35 3.20 -11.03
N LEU A 56 -10.29 2.31 -10.70
CA LEU A 56 -10.01 1.01 -10.10
C LEU A 56 -10.53 -0.11 -11.00
N ASP A 57 -9.63 -1.01 -11.40
CA ASP A 57 -9.91 -2.32 -11.99
C ASP A 57 -9.37 -3.39 -11.03
N PHE A 58 -10.19 -3.80 -10.06
CA PHE A 58 -9.78 -4.67 -8.96
C PHE A 58 -9.87 -6.16 -9.37
N ARG A 59 -8.85 -6.63 -10.09
CA ARG A 59 -8.64 -8.04 -10.47
C ARG A 59 -7.15 -8.29 -10.71
N PRO A 60 -6.67 -9.54 -10.72
CA PRO A 60 -5.29 -9.83 -11.14
C PRO A 60 -5.00 -9.27 -12.54
N GLY A 61 -3.89 -8.54 -12.67
CA GLY A 61 -3.52 -7.79 -13.88
C GLY A 61 -4.24 -6.45 -14.07
N GLY A 62 -5.27 -6.17 -13.26
CA GLY A 62 -5.96 -4.89 -13.23
C GLY A 62 -5.13 -3.80 -12.54
N THR A 63 -5.58 -2.56 -12.66
CA THR A 63 -4.84 -1.38 -12.17
C THR A 63 -5.69 -0.47 -11.29
N PHE A 64 -5.05 0.14 -10.31
CA PHE A 64 -5.58 1.28 -9.58
C PHE A 64 -4.75 2.51 -9.89
N HIS A 65 -5.31 3.50 -10.58
CA HIS A 65 -4.64 4.75 -10.92
C HIS A 65 -5.35 5.91 -10.25
N TYR A 66 -4.59 6.72 -9.50
CA TYR A 66 -5.16 7.74 -8.64
C TYR A 66 -4.30 8.99 -8.56
N CYS A 67 -4.94 10.09 -8.19
CA CYS A 67 -4.30 11.38 -7.94
C CYS A 67 -4.58 11.81 -6.50
N LEU A 68 -3.51 12.08 -5.75
CA LEU A 68 -3.55 12.75 -4.45
C LEU A 68 -3.20 14.22 -4.64
N ARG A 69 -4.00 15.10 -4.05
CA ARG A 69 -3.73 16.55 -4.00
C ARG A 69 -3.33 16.95 -2.59
N SER A 70 -2.19 17.63 -2.46
CA SER A 70 -1.73 18.20 -1.20
C SER A 70 -2.49 19.48 -0.83
N PRO A 71 -2.40 19.97 0.43
CA PRO A 71 -2.96 21.26 0.83
C PRO A 71 -2.46 22.44 -0.03
N ASP A 72 -1.21 22.37 -0.48
CA ASP A 72 -0.57 23.37 -1.36
C ASP A 72 -0.99 23.24 -2.84
N ARG A 73 -2.03 22.43 -3.13
CA ARG A 73 -2.55 22.16 -4.48
C ARG A 73 -1.55 21.49 -5.43
N LYS A 74 -0.54 20.81 -4.90
CA LYS A 74 0.36 19.96 -5.70
C LYS A 74 -0.28 18.58 -5.89
N GLU A 75 -0.16 18.04 -7.10
CA GLU A 75 -0.70 16.73 -7.45
C GLU A 75 0.39 15.67 -7.47
N MET A 76 0.02 14.48 -7.00
CA MET A 76 0.87 13.30 -6.99
C MET A 76 0.07 12.13 -7.51
N TRP A 77 0.54 11.56 -8.61
CA TRP A 77 -0.11 10.44 -9.28
C TRP A 77 0.54 9.12 -8.87
N GLY A 78 -0.30 8.15 -8.50
CA GLY A 78 0.10 6.82 -8.11
C GLY A 78 -0.59 5.76 -8.95
N LYS A 79 0.11 4.66 -9.18
CA LYS A 79 -0.41 3.50 -9.93
C LYS A 79 -0.09 2.22 -9.21
N PHE A 80 -1.10 1.38 -9.01
CA PHE A 80 -0.95 0.00 -8.58
C PHE A 80 -1.30 -0.94 -9.73
N VAL A 81 -0.54 -2.04 -9.83
CA VAL A 81 -0.84 -3.18 -10.70
C VAL A 81 -1.05 -4.39 -9.81
N TYR A 82 -2.28 -4.91 -9.75
CA TYR A 82 -2.60 -6.05 -8.91
C TYR A 82 -2.00 -7.33 -9.48
N ARG A 83 -1.22 -8.04 -8.67
CA ARG A 83 -0.60 -9.33 -9.04
C ARG A 83 -1.42 -10.51 -8.55
N GLU A 84 -1.90 -10.43 -7.32
CA GLU A 84 -2.66 -11.50 -6.67
C GLU A 84 -3.76 -10.88 -5.81
N ILE A 85 -4.95 -11.48 -5.85
CA ILE A 85 -6.06 -11.13 -4.97
C ILE A 85 -6.63 -12.45 -4.46
N ALA A 86 -6.47 -12.70 -3.16
CA ALA A 86 -7.07 -13.83 -2.47
C ALA A 86 -8.00 -13.27 -1.40
N ALA A 87 -9.25 -13.02 -1.78
CA ALA A 87 -10.24 -12.41 -0.91
C ALA A 87 -10.67 -13.36 0.23
N PRO A 88 -10.94 -12.86 1.44
CA PRO A 88 -10.74 -11.49 1.94
C PRO A 88 -9.42 -11.34 2.73
N GLU A 89 -8.36 -12.02 2.32
CA GLU A 89 -7.18 -12.28 3.16
C GLU A 89 -5.90 -11.62 2.67
N ARG A 90 -5.75 -11.46 1.35
CA ARG A 90 -4.46 -11.06 0.78
C ARG A 90 -4.60 -10.30 -0.53
N ILE A 91 -3.79 -9.25 -0.67
CA ILE A 91 -3.61 -8.48 -1.90
C ILE A 91 -2.10 -8.34 -2.14
N VAL A 92 -1.63 -8.74 -3.31
CA VAL A 92 -0.27 -8.46 -3.77
C VAL A 92 -0.37 -7.53 -4.96
N LEU A 93 0.36 -6.41 -4.91
CA LEU A 93 0.38 -5.42 -5.98
C LEU A 93 1.78 -4.85 -6.17
N VAL A 94 2.03 -4.31 -7.36
CA VAL A 94 3.19 -3.47 -7.63
C VAL A 94 2.75 -2.03 -7.52
N ASN A 95 3.40 -1.22 -6.68
CA ASN A 95 3.15 0.21 -6.60
C ASN A 95 4.28 1.04 -7.21
N SER A 96 3.86 2.10 -7.90
CA SER A 96 4.73 3.02 -8.63
C SER A 96 4.18 4.44 -8.58
N PHE A 97 5.08 5.41 -8.72
CA PHE A 97 4.70 6.76 -9.11
C PHE A 97 4.30 6.75 -10.58
N SER A 98 3.37 7.64 -10.94
CA SER A 98 2.93 7.79 -12.32
C SER A 98 2.75 9.25 -12.72
N ASP A 99 2.40 9.47 -13.97
CA ASP A 99 1.83 10.72 -14.48
C ASP A 99 0.29 10.61 -14.61
N GLU A 100 -0.34 11.69 -15.06
CA GLU A 100 -1.79 11.74 -15.34
C GLU A 100 -2.23 10.76 -16.44
N ALA A 101 -1.33 10.38 -17.36
CA ALA A 101 -1.61 9.40 -18.40
C ALA A 101 -1.42 7.94 -17.92
N GLY A 102 -0.93 7.73 -16.70
CA GLY A 102 -0.67 6.41 -16.12
C GLY A 102 0.67 5.78 -16.54
N GLY A 103 1.58 6.58 -17.10
CA GLY A 103 2.98 6.22 -17.35
C GLY A 103 3.76 6.18 -16.04
N ILE A 104 4.68 5.22 -15.88
CA ILE A 104 5.49 5.10 -14.66
C ILE A 104 6.55 6.20 -14.62
N THR A 105 6.67 6.89 -13.48
CA THR A 105 7.61 8.00 -13.26
C THR A 105 8.50 7.73 -12.05
N ARG A 106 9.55 8.54 -11.87
CA ARG A 106 10.38 8.50 -10.66
C ARG A 106 9.76 9.33 -9.54
N HIS A 107 10.08 8.99 -8.30
CA HIS A 107 9.68 9.78 -7.14
C HIS A 107 10.23 11.22 -7.29
N PRO A 108 9.39 12.27 -7.18
CA PRO A 108 9.78 13.64 -7.51
C PRO A 108 10.87 14.21 -6.57
N MET A 109 10.86 13.79 -5.30
CA MET A 109 11.82 14.24 -4.28
C MET A 109 12.95 13.24 -3.97
N SER A 110 12.98 12.08 -4.64
CA SER A 110 13.94 11.01 -4.34
C SER A 110 14.28 10.25 -5.62
N PRO A 111 15.23 10.76 -6.43
CA PRO A 111 15.57 10.16 -7.72
C PRO A 111 16.02 8.69 -7.63
N THR A 112 16.62 8.35 -6.49
CA THR A 112 17.12 7.01 -6.14
C THR A 112 16.07 6.16 -5.43
N TRP A 113 14.82 6.59 -5.34
CA TRP A 113 13.74 5.71 -4.89
C TRP A 113 13.47 4.62 -5.93
N PRO A 114 13.26 3.35 -5.51
CA PRO A 114 12.85 2.27 -6.40
C PRO A 114 11.62 2.66 -7.24
N ARG A 115 11.68 2.41 -8.56
CA ARG A 115 10.57 2.74 -9.47
C ARG A 115 9.31 1.90 -9.22
N GLU A 116 9.53 0.65 -8.84
CA GLU A 116 8.48 -0.33 -8.57
C GLU A 116 8.77 -0.99 -7.24
N MET A 117 7.75 -1.11 -6.41
CA MET A 117 7.82 -1.87 -5.17
C MET A 117 6.71 -2.92 -5.16
N LEU A 118 7.05 -4.12 -4.73
CA LEU A 118 6.09 -5.16 -4.43
C LEU A 118 5.52 -4.89 -3.05
N SER A 119 4.20 -4.66 -3.00
CA SER A 119 3.44 -4.50 -1.77
C SER A 119 2.59 -5.75 -1.54
N THR A 120 2.74 -6.36 -0.37
CA THR A 120 1.89 -7.46 0.10
C THR A 120 1.08 -6.99 1.29
N PHE A 121 -0.24 -7.05 1.17
CA PHE A 121 -1.20 -6.79 2.23
C PHE A 121 -1.82 -8.10 2.68
N THR A 122 -1.82 -8.37 3.98
CA THR A 122 -2.47 -9.54 4.57
C THR A 122 -3.41 -9.11 5.69
N LEU A 123 -4.62 -9.67 5.70
CA LEU A 123 -5.65 -9.42 6.71
C LEU A 123 -5.86 -10.69 7.54
N ALA A 124 -5.59 -10.61 8.84
CA ALA A 124 -5.80 -11.71 9.79
C ALA A 124 -6.84 -11.32 10.83
N GLN A 125 -7.88 -12.14 11.03
CA GLN A 125 -8.91 -11.90 12.03
C GLN A 125 -8.65 -12.71 13.29
N GLN A 126 -8.67 -12.05 14.46
CA GLN A 126 -8.59 -12.70 15.75
C GLN A 126 -9.39 -11.91 16.79
N GLY A 127 -10.28 -12.59 17.53
CA GLY A 127 -11.04 -11.96 18.62
C GLY A 127 -11.90 -10.76 18.19
N GLY A 128 -12.50 -10.82 17.00
CA GLY A 128 -13.31 -9.73 16.44
C GLY A 128 -12.51 -8.54 15.88
N LYS A 129 -11.18 -8.56 16.00
CA LYS A 129 -10.28 -7.56 15.45
C LYS A 129 -9.63 -8.06 14.17
N THR A 130 -9.31 -7.15 13.26
CA THR A 130 -8.56 -7.44 12.04
C THR A 130 -7.18 -6.79 12.10
N THR A 131 -6.13 -7.59 11.98
CA THR A 131 -4.76 -7.13 11.82
C THR A 131 -4.45 -6.96 10.34
N VAL A 132 -4.07 -5.74 9.95
CA VAL A 132 -3.52 -5.43 8.64
C VAL A 132 -2.00 -5.55 8.74
N ASN A 133 -1.41 -6.41 7.92
CA ASN A 133 0.02 -6.51 7.75
C ASN A 133 0.43 -6.04 6.35
N ILE A 134 1.43 -5.16 6.29
CA ILE A 134 1.93 -4.58 5.05
C ILE A 134 3.42 -4.88 4.96
N GLU A 135 3.82 -5.47 3.83
CA GLU A 135 5.21 -5.75 3.51
C GLU A 135 5.58 -5.11 2.18
N TRP A 136 6.69 -4.36 2.15
CA TRP A 136 7.24 -3.74 0.96
C TRP A 136 8.63 -4.27 0.65
N ILE A 137 8.85 -4.60 -0.63
CA ILE A 137 10.15 -4.98 -1.18
C ILE A 137 10.33 -4.26 -2.53
N PRO A 138 11.45 -3.58 -2.79
CA PRO A 138 11.71 -3.01 -4.10
C PRO A 138 11.92 -4.10 -5.18
N LEU A 139 11.36 -3.88 -6.36
CA LEU A 139 11.50 -4.82 -7.49
C LEU A 139 12.69 -4.42 -8.36
N ASN A 140 13.61 -5.37 -8.57
CA ASN A 140 14.82 -5.20 -9.38
C ASN A 140 15.60 -3.89 -9.09
N PRO A 141 15.86 -3.53 -7.82
CA PRO A 141 16.52 -2.28 -7.50
C PRO A 141 17.97 -2.29 -7.96
N THR A 142 18.50 -1.11 -8.31
CA THR A 142 19.95 -0.90 -8.30
C THR A 142 20.50 -0.93 -6.87
N ASP A 143 21.81 -1.06 -6.71
CA ASP A 143 22.45 -0.97 -5.38
C ASP A 143 22.16 0.36 -4.67
N GLU A 144 22.06 1.44 -5.43
CA GLU A 144 21.72 2.77 -4.92
C GLU A 144 20.25 2.87 -4.49
N GLU A 145 19.34 2.29 -5.29
CA GLU A 145 17.92 2.21 -4.96
C GLU A 145 17.67 1.34 -3.72
N ARG A 146 18.43 0.25 -3.58
CA ARG A 146 18.41 -0.60 -2.38
C ARG A 146 18.87 0.15 -1.14
N LYS A 147 20.01 0.86 -1.20
CA LYS A 147 20.50 1.67 -0.07
C LYS A 147 19.51 2.76 0.32
N THR A 148 18.90 3.40 -0.67
CA THR A 148 17.87 4.43 -0.43
C THR A 148 16.65 3.82 0.26
N PHE A 149 16.18 2.67 -0.21
CA PHE A 149 15.08 1.95 0.42
C PHE A 149 15.41 1.56 1.86
N ASP A 150 16.54 0.90 2.10
CA ASP A 150 16.97 0.44 3.43
C ASP A 150 17.07 1.61 4.43
N GLY A 151 17.61 2.75 4.00
CA GLY A 151 17.73 3.96 4.83
C GLY A 151 16.41 4.70 5.08
N ALA A 152 15.35 4.40 4.33
CA ALA A 152 14.07 5.08 4.43
C ALA A 152 13.04 4.36 5.32
N HIS A 153 13.39 3.23 5.96
CA HIS A 153 12.45 2.43 6.77
C HIS A 153 11.72 3.25 7.84
N ASP A 154 12.41 4.14 8.54
CA ASP A 154 11.77 4.99 9.56
C ASP A 154 10.79 5.99 8.96
N GLY A 155 11.13 6.58 7.81
CA GLY A 155 10.24 7.47 7.06
C GLY A 155 9.01 6.74 6.51
N MET A 156 9.22 5.53 5.98
CA MET A 156 8.13 4.64 5.54
C MET A 156 7.19 4.28 6.72
N LYS A 157 7.77 3.98 7.90
CA LYS A 157 7.01 3.69 9.12
C LYS A 157 6.14 4.87 9.53
N GLN A 158 6.69 6.08 9.53
CA GLN A 158 5.92 7.30 9.85
C GLN A 158 4.79 7.54 8.84
N GLY A 159 5.08 7.42 7.54
CA GLY A 159 4.07 7.58 6.48
C GLY A 159 2.93 6.57 6.58
N TRP A 160 3.26 5.30 6.83
CA TRP A 160 2.26 4.26 7.03
C TRP A 160 1.48 4.40 8.33
N THR A 161 2.11 4.81 9.43
CA THR A 161 1.41 5.11 10.69
C THR A 161 0.33 6.18 10.46
N GLY A 162 0.67 7.28 9.79
CA GLY A 162 -0.31 8.34 9.48
C GLY A 162 -1.43 7.87 8.54
N THR A 163 -1.11 7.00 7.57
CA THR A 163 -2.12 6.39 6.68
C THR A 163 -3.04 5.45 7.44
N MET A 164 -2.52 4.68 8.40
CA MET A 164 -3.30 3.81 9.27
C MET A 164 -4.15 4.58 10.29
N ASP A 165 -3.71 5.76 10.75
CA ASP A 165 -4.53 6.65 11.57
C ASP A 165 -5.75 7.15 10.80
N GLN A 166 -5.57 7.56 9.54
CA GLN A 166 -6.67 7.96 8.66
C GLN A 166 -7.67 6.81 8.45
N LEU A 167 -7.18 5.57 8.26
CA LEU A 167 -8.02 4.38 8.17
C LEU A 167 -8.81 4.15 9.47
N ALA A 168 -8.17 4.29 10.64
CA ALA A 168 -8.83 4.12 11.93
C ALA A 168 -9.95 5.17 12.13
N GLU A 169 -9.66 6.45 11.83
CA GLU A 169 -10.65 7.53 11.90
C GLU A 169 -11.83 7.31 10.95
N TYR A 170 -11.57 6.81 9.74
CA TYR A 170 -12.60 6.49 8.76
C TYR A 170 -13.52 5.35 9.22
N LEU A 171 -12.94 4.24 9.69
CA LEU A 171 -13.71 3.09 10.19
C LEU A 171 -14.55 3.43 11.43
N ALA A 172 -14.05 4.32 12.29
CA ALA A 172 -14.80 4.78 13.47
C ALA A 172 -16.04 5.60 13.09
N LYS A 173 -15.92 6.55 12.16
CA LYS A 173 -17.01 7.44 11.74
C LYS A 173 -18.20 6.70 11.13
N GLU A 174 -17.95 5.63 10.38
CA GLU A 174 -19.05 4.82 9.84
C GLU A 174 -19.80 4.03 10.90
N THR A 175 -19.13 3.66 12.00
CA THR A 175 -19.76 2.91 13.09
C THR A 175 -20.74 3.80 13.88
N GLU A 176 -20.53 5.12 13.88
CA GLU A 176 -21.41 6.11 14.53
C GLU A 176 -22.59 6.55 13.64
N GLY A 177 -22.62 6.15 12.37
CA GLY A 177 -23.61 6.56 11.37
C GLY A 177 -24.77 5.60 11.10
N HIS A 178 -24.96 4.57 11.95
CA HIS A 178 -26.07 3.62 11.92
C HIS A 178 -26.85 3.66 13.24
#